data_AF-A0A962G3B0-F1
#
_entry.id   AF-A0A962G3B0-F1
#
_cell.length_a   1.000
_cell.length_b   1.000
_cell.length_c   1.000
_cell.angle_alpha   90.00
_cell.angle_beta   90.00
_cell.angle_gamma   90.00
#
_symmetry.space_group_name_H-M   'P 1'
#
loop_
_entity.id
_entity.type
_entity.pdbx_description
1 polymer ?
#
loop_
_entity_poly.entity_id
_entity_poly.type
_entity_poly.pdbx_seq_one_letter_code
_entity_poly.pdbx_strand_id
1 'polypeptide(L)'
;MCRERLPQYPVDAIEVALPDADAAAAFLFSRRPELLPWLMRWQHELVATFGVQIQHDATRANTALRMALARMGLRYGSWGEDYHAYHNENHALELLDGRLERLVREAGTTLDGRDRIALALFSACHDLRQRESGETGTLMGANEAASIDETARILAIAGFDHADDAWLFRTLELAIAGSTFDARPLAPDSRSNTAELAARGGPLAPHLHECLDETEPGWRSDPITVHALALAQVASDLDTANVSEPLLELVASSIRLCEEREMRAGRSLESPESAAPCLAFLTVGQERFFFDLHRFCSEVGSRTFAEGKANNAEALRSLVKELTATFAAGVGPTHRGIDVIRSFAHLALRHAN
;
A
#
# COMPACT_ATOMS: atom_id res chain seq x y z
N MET A 1 1.00 18.65 10.70
CA MET A 1 1.20 17.70 9.62
C MET A 1 2.13 18.28 8.59
N CYS A 2 2.07 19.56 8.21
CA CYS A 2 3.11 20.14 7.35
C CYS A 2 3.46 21.60 7.70
N ARG A 3 4.54 21.83 8.46
CA ARG A 3 5.41 22.97 8.11
C ARG A 3 6.06 22.61 6.79
N GLU A 4 6.29 23.57 5.88
CA GLU A 4 7.06 23.41 4.63
C GLU A 4 8.03 22.22 4.74
N ARG A 5 7.59 21.06 4.23
CA ARG A 5 8.37 19.83 4.35
C ARG A 5 9.39 19.93 3.23
N LEU A 6 10.51 20.59 3.52
CA LEU A 6 11.73 20.34 2.75
C LEU A 6 11.94 18.82 2.80
N PRO A 7 12.17 18.15 1.66
CA PRO A 7 12.23 16.69 1.61
C PRO A 7 13.25 16.20 2.63
N GLN A 8 12.77 15.39 3.56
CA GLN A 8 13.53 14.89 4.70
C GLN A 8 14.35 13.65 4.29
N TYR A 9 13.97 13.00 3.19
CA TYR A 9 14.65 11.84 2.62
C TYR A 9 15.34 12.17 1.29
N PRO A 10 16.67 11.96 1.20
CA PRO A 10 17.43 12.27 0.00
C PRO A 10 17.13 11.30 -1.14
N VAL A 11 17.46 11.74 -2.36
CA VAL A 11 17.51 10.90 -3.56
C VAL A 11 18.39 9.68 -3.30
N ASP A 12 17.88 8.48 -3.55
CA ASP A 12 18.65 7.23 -3.41
C ASP A 12 19.27 6.73 -4.72
N ALA A 13 19.97 5.60 -4.65
CA ALA A 13 20.62 4.99 -5.81
C ALA A 13 19.64 4.58 -6.92
N ILE A 14 18.40 4.22 -6.58
CA ILE A 14 17.37 3.84 -7.55
C ILE A 14 16.86 5.07 -8.29
N GLU A 15 16.64 6.18 -7.57
CA GLU A 15 16.26 7.44 -8.17
C GLU A 15 17.37 7.99 -9.08
N VAL A 16 18.65 7.78 -8.75
CA VAL A 16 19.78 8.11 -9.63
C VAL A 16 19.83 7.21 -10.86
N ALA A 17 19.54 5.91 -10.72
CA ALA A 17 19.55 4.96 -11.82
C ALA A 17 18.38 5.15 -12.81
N LEU A 18 17.23 5.61 -12.30
CA LEU A 18 16.02 5.91 -13.07
C LEU A 18 15.63 7.39 -12.86
N PRO A 19 16.41 8.33 -13.42
CA PRO A 19 16.28 9.76 -13.11
C PRO A 19 15.09 10.43 -13.80
N ASP A 20 14.61 9.89 -14.92
CA ASP A 20 13.61 10.53 -15.76
C ASP A 20 12.63 9.54 -16.44
N ALA A 21 11.68 10.12 -17.17
CA ALA A 21 10.63 9.40 -17.88
C ALA A 21 11.16 8.45 -18.96
N ASP A 22 12.21 8.84 -19.68
CA ASP A 22 12.77 8.05 -20.78
C ASP A 22 13.53 6.84 -20.23
N ALA A 23 14.32 7.02 -19.17
CA ALA A 23 14.98 5.94 -18.46
C ALA A 23 13.96 4.94 -17.89
N ALA A 24 12.89 5.44 -17.24
CA ALA A 24 11.83 4.59 -16.72
C ALA A 24 11.09 3.81 -17.82
N ALA A 25 10.76 4.46 -18.94
CA ALA A 25 10.08 3.81 -20.06
C ALA A 25 10.96 2.74 -20.72
N ALA A 26 12.25 3.03 -20.94
CA ALA A 26 13.21 2.06 -21.48
C ALA A 26 13.38 0.86 -20.54
N PHE A 27 13.45 1.12 -19.23
CA PHE A 27 13.56 0.07 -18.23
C PHE A 27 12.32 -0.82 -18.19
N LEU A 28 11.11 -0.23 -18.13
CA LEU A 28 9.86 -1.00 -18.19
C LEU A 28 9.74 -1.81 -19.48
N PHE A 29 10.12 -1.24 -20.63
CA PHE A 29 10.14 -1.98 -21.90
C PHE A 29 11.03 -3.23 -21.83
N SER A 30 12.17 -3.16 -21.13
CA SER A 30 13.08 -4.29 -20.98
C SER A 30 12.59 -5.36 -19.99
N ARG A 31 11.71 -5.02 -19.05
CA ARG A 31 11.28 -5.91 -17.96
C ARG A 31 9.85 -6.42 -18.09
N ARG A 32 8.90 -5.53 -18.42
CA ARG A 32 7.46 -5.77 -18.55
C ARG A 32 6.88 -4.89 -19.67
N PRO A 33 7.22 -5.15 -20.95
CA PRO A 33 6.82 -4.30 -22.07
C PRO A 33 5.30 -4.16 -22.23
N GLU A 34 4.51 -5.10 -21.70
CA GLU A 34 3.05 -5.07 -21.72
C GLU A 34 2.43 -3.98 -20.83
N LEU A 35 3.16 -3.46 -19.84
CA LEU A 35 2.67 -2.37 -18.98
C LEU A 35 2.56 -1.04 -19.74
N LEU A 36 3.41 -0.79 -20.73
CA LEU A 36 3.38 0.44 -21.52
C LEU A 36 2.06 0.61 -22.30
N PRO A 37 1.61 -0.36 -23.12
CA PRO A 37 0.31 -0.25 -23.78
C PRO A 37 -0.85 -0.30 -22.79
N TRP A 38 -0.73 -0.97 -21.64
CA TRP A 38 -1.76 -0.93 -20.59
C TRP A 38 -1.93 0.48 -20.00
N LEU A 39 -0.84 1.15 -19.62
CA LEU A 39 -0.87 2.54 -19.14
C LEU A 39 -1.40 3.50 -20.21
N MET A 40 -1.07 3.30 -21.48
CA MET A 40 -1.61 4.11 -22.58
C MET A 40 -3.12 3.93 -22.74
N ARG A 41 -3.64 2.70 -22.58
CA ARG A 41 -5.10 2.45 -22.59
C ARG A 41 -5.78 3.13 -21.41
N TRP A 42 -5.24 3.00 -20.21
CA TRP A 42 -5.74 3.69 -19.02
C TRP A 42 -5.86 5.20 -19.24
N GLN A 43 -4.82 5.84 -19.77
CA GLN A 43 -4.86 7.27 -20.10
C GLN A 43 -5.94 7.59 -21.13
N HIS A 44 -6.05 6.78 -22.20
CA HIS A 44 -7.04 6.99 -23.25
C HIS A 44 -8.47 6.87 -22.73
N GLU A 45 -8.74 5.86 -21.90
CA GLU A 45 -10.06 5.64 -21.27
C GLU A 45 -10.44 6.78 -20.34
N LEU A 46 -9.47 7.31 -19.58
CA LEU A 46 -9.70 8.48 -18.73
C LEU A 46 -10.11 9.71 -19.56
N VAL A 47 -9.40 9.98 -20.66
CA VAL A 47 -9.72 11.10 -21.57
C VAL A 47 -11.05 10.87 -22.30
N ALA A 48 -11.32 9.65 -22.74
CA ALA A 48 -12.60 9.31 -23.38
C ALA A 48 -13.78 9.54 -22.44
N THR A 49 -13.59 9.30 -21.13
CA THR A 49 -14.63 9.46 -20.11
C THR A 49 -14.84 10.92 -19.69
N PHE A 50 -13.76 11.67 -19.44
CA PHE A 50 -13.81 13.02 -18.86
C PHE A 50 -13.53 14.16 -19.85
N GLY A 51 -13.23 13.82 -21.10
CA GLY A 51 -12.97 14.76 -22.18
C GLY A 51 -11.57 15.38 -22.16
N VAL A 52 -11.33 16.29 -23.11
CA VAL A 52 -10.01 16.89 -23.36
C VAL A 52 -9.44 17.68 -22.17
N GLN A 53 -10.29 18.10 -21.23
CA GLN A 53 -9.87 18.87 -20.05
C GLN A 53 -8.91 18.08 -19.15
N ILE A 54 -9.05 16.74 -19.09
CA ILE A 54 -8.16 15.89 -18.29
C ILE A 54 -6.90 15.46 -19.06
N GLN A 55 -6.82 15.70 -20.38
CA GLN A 55 -5.75 15.16 -21.24
C GLN A 55 -4.34 15.52 -20.73
N HIS A 56 -4.16 16.76 -20.27
CA HIS A 56 -2.88 17.22 -19.78
C HIS A 56 -2.47 16.48 -18.50
N ASP A 57 -3.36 16.46 -17.49
CA ASP A 57 -3.14 15.76 -16.22
C ASP A 57 -2.95 14.25 -16.44
N ALA A 58 -3.74 13.64 -17.32
CA ALA A 58 -3.65 12.22 -17.66
C ALA A 58 -2.31 11.85 -18.32
N THR A 59 -1.77 12.74 -19.17
CA THR A 59 -0.47 12.52 -19.82
C THR A 59 0.67 12.59 -18.81
N ARG A 60 0.67 13.60 -17.94
CA ARG A 60 1.67 13.74 -16.87
C ARG A 60 1.55 12.60 -15.86
N ALA A 61 0.34 12.19 -15.50
CA ALA A 61 0.09 11.05 -14.62
C ALA A 61 0.60 9.73 -15.21
N ASN A 62 0.43 9.49 -16.51
CA ASN A 62 1.00 8.31 -17.18
C ASN A 62 2.53 8.28 -17.05
N THR A 63 3.20 9.42 -17.25
CA THR A 63 4.64 9.56 -17.03
C THR A 63 5.03 9.21 -15.59
N ALA A 64 4.33 9.78 -14.61
CA ALA A 64 4.59 9.51 -13.20
C ALA A 64 4.36 8.03 -12.83
N LEU A 65 3.30 7.40 -13.32
CA LEU A 65 3.02 5.97 -13.12
C LEU A 65 4.15 5.09 -13.66
N ARG A 66 4.69 5.39 -14.85
CA ARG A 66 5.84 4.65 -15.40
C ARG A 66 7.05 4.75 -14.49
N MET A 67 7.36 5.94 -14.01
CA MET A 67 8.49 6.16 -13.11
C MET A 67 8.31 5.41 -11.79
N ALA A 68 7.14 5.53 -11.16
CA ALA A 68 6.84 4.87 -9.90
C ALA A 68 6.94 3.34 -10.02
N LEU A 69 6.31 2.73 -11.03
CA LEU A 69 6.39 1.28 -11.27
C LEU A 69 7.81 0.82 -11.59
N ALA A 70 8.56 1.57 -12.41
CA ALA A 70 9.95 1.25 -12.74
C ALA A 70 10.83 1.23 -11.49
N ARG A 71 10.72 2.28 -10.65
CA ARG A 71 11.50 2.42 -9.42
C ARG A 71 11.09 1.38 -8.38
N MET A 72 9.81 1.14 -8.19
CA MET A 72 9.32 0.07 -7.31
C MET A 72 9.89 -1.29 -7.74
N GLY A 73 9.77 -1.63 -9.01
CA GLY A 73 10.19 -2.92 -9.51
C GLY A 73 11.71 -3.14 -9.49
N LEU A 74 12.49 -2.06 -9.68
CA LEU A 74 13.94 -2.12 -9.51
C LEU A 74 14.37 -2.13 -8.04
N ARG A 75 13.65 -1.46 -7.15
CA ARG A 75 14.02 -1.35 -5.73
C ARG A 75 13.62 -2.61 -4.97
N TYR A 76 12.34 -2.92 -4.94
CA TYR A 76 11.76 -3.98 -4.11
C TYR A 76 11.13 -5.12 -4.92
N GLY A 77 11.12 -4.98 -6.24
CA GLY A 77 10.49 -5.93 -7.12
C GLY A 77 11.37 -7.00 -7.70
N SER A 78 10.77 -7.78 -8.61
CA SER A 78 11.43 -8.90 -9.29
C SER A 78 12.55 -8.48 -10.25
N TRP A 79 12.78 -7.17 -10.43
CA TRP A 79 13.79 -6.63 -11.36
C TRP A 79 15.04 -6.13 -10.64
N GLY A 80 15.02 -6.11 -9.31
CA GLY A 80 16.10 -5.70 -8.42
C GLY A 80 16.73 -6.84 -7.62
N GLU A 81 17.60 -6.47 -6.69
CA GLU A 81 18.26 -7.41 -5.77
C GLU A 81 17.65 -7.40 -4.35
N ASP A 82 16.92 -6.35 -3.99
CA ASP A 82 16.33 -6.16 -2.66
C ASP A 82 14.85 -6.52 -2.63
N TYR A 83 14.53 -7.72 -3.09
CA TYR A 83 13.15 -8.18 -3.26
C TYR A 83 12.36 -8.21 -1.95
N HIS A 84 11.20 -7.58 -1.95
CA HIS A 84 10.21 -7.64 -0.88
C HIS A 84 9.06 -8.55 -1.30
N ALA A 85 8.66 -9.48 -0.43
CA ALA A 85 7.62 -10.45 -0.78
C ALA A 85 6.24 -9.82 -0.96
N TYR A 86 5.91 -8.74 -0.23
CA TYR A 86 4.63 -8.06 -0.28
C TYR A 86 4.73 -6.70 -0.96
N HIS A 87 5.51 -5.76 -0.42
CA HIS A 87 5.60 -4.38 -0.89
C HIS A 87 6.53 -4.28 -2.12
N ASN A 88 6.03 -4.70 -3.28
CA ASN A 88 6.74 -4.73 -4.54
C ASN A 88 5.86 -4.24 -5.72
N GLU A 89 6.37 -4.34 -6.96
CA GLU A 89 5.65 -3.88 -8.15
C GLU A 89 4.33 -4.63 -8.38
N ASN A 90 4.23 -5.89 -7.97
CA ASN A 90 2.99 -6.64 -8.14
C ASN A 90 1.92 -6.15 -7.17
N HIS A 91 2.26 -5.71 -5.95
CA HIS A 91 1.29 -5.07 -5.05
C HIS A 91 0.72 -3.79 -5.66
N ALA A 92 1.58 -2.93 -6.21
CA ALA A 92 1.13 -1.73 -6.93
C ALA A 92 0.20 -2.09 -8.11
N LEU A 93 0.50 -3.15 -8.86
CA LEU A 93 -0.32 -3.62 -9.97
C LEU A 93 -1.65 -4.26 -9.51
N GLU A 94 -1.67 -4.99 -8.38
CA GLU A 94 -2.90 -5.53 -7.77
C GLU A 94 -3.87 -4.40 -7.39
N LEU A 95 -3.35 -3.29 -6.86
CA LEU A 95 -4.15 -2.10 -6.58
C LEU A 95 -4.68 -1.46 -7.86
N LEU A 96 -3.84 -1.33 -8.89
CA LEU A 96 -4.17 -0.65 -10.15
C LEU A 96 -5.16 -1.43 -11.03
N ASP A 97 -4.88 -2.72 -11.30
CA ASP A 97 -5.55 -3.54 -12.33
C ASP A 97 -6.66 -4.45 -11.76
N GLY A 98 -6.95 -4.34 -10.46
CA GLY A 98 -8.01 -5.12 -9.81
C GLY A 98 -8.87 -4.30 -8.87
N ARG A 99 -8.25 -3.71 -7.83
CA ARG A 99 -9.02 -3.02 -6.79
C ARG A 99 -9.53 -1.66 -7.25
N LEU A 100 -8.68 -0.86 -7.89
CA LEU A 100 -9.06 0.46 -8.38
C LEU A 100 -10.12 0.36 -9.47
N GLU A 101 -10.03 -0.63 -10.36
CA GLU A 101 -11.05 -0.83 -11.39
C GLU A 101 -12.44 -1.13 -10.80
N ARG A 102 -12.52 -2.05 -9.83
CA ARG A 102 -13.79 -2.34 -9.12
C ARG A 102 -14.32 -1.11 -8.39
N LEU A 103 -13.44 -0.37 -7.73
CA LEU A 103 -13.79 0.86 -7.00
C LEU A 103 -14.32 1.94 -7.94
N VAL A 104 -13.64 2.17 -9.07
CA VAL A 104 -14.08 3.13 -10.10
C VAL A 104 -15.43 2.73 -10.70
N ARG A 105 -15.66 1.44 -10.91
CA ARG A 105 -16.92 0.92 -11.44
C ARG A 105 -18.08 1.15 -10.47
N GLU A 106 -17.87 0.89 -9.18
CA GLU A 106 -18.86 1.12 -8.12
C GLU A 106 -19.10 2.62 -7.87
N ALA A 107 -18.03 3.43 -7.90
CA ALA A 107 -18.12 4.86 -7.69
C ALA A 107 -18.82 5.60 -8.85
N GLY A 108 -18.69 5.09 -10.07
CA GLY A 108 -19.17 5.76 -11.27
C GLY A 108 -18.64 7.19 -11.37
N THR A 109 -19.54 8.16 -11.48
CA THR A 109 -19.19 9.59 -11.60
C THR A 109 -18.92 10.29 -10.28
N THR A 110 -19.04 9.60 -9.12
CA THR A 110 -18.69 10.17 -7.82
C THR A 110 -17.19 10.40 -7.68
N LEU A 111 -16.37 9.65 -8.41
CA LEU A 111 -14.93 9.90 -8.57
C LEU A 111 -14.68 10.49 -9.95
N ASP A 112 -14.22 11.74 -9.97
CA ASP A 112 -13.94 12.46 -11.21
C ASP A 112 -12.59 12.03 -11.83
N GLY A 113 -12.20 12.68 -12.93
CA GLY A 113 -10.95 12.38 -13.62
C GLY A 113 -9.71 12.62 -12.76
N ARG A 114 -9.72 13.64 -11.89
CA ARG A 114 -8.61 13.99 -11.01
C ARG A 114 -8.52 13.03 -9.83
N ASP A 115 -9.65 12.61 -9.28
CA ASP A 115 -9.70 11.58 -8.24
C ASP A 115 -9.09 10.28 -8.72
N ARG A 116 -9.44 9.86 -9.94
CA ARG A 116 -8.92 8.62 -10.54
C ARG A 116 -7.41 8.72 -10.84
N ILE A 117 -6.92 9.90 -11.21
CA ILE A 117 -5.48 10.14 -11.36
C ILE A 117 -4.78 10.01 -10.00
N ALA A 118 -5.30 10.67 -8.96
CA ALA A 118 -4.70 10.64 -7.65
C ALA A 118 -4.70 9.23 -7.05
N LEU A 119 -5.79 8.47 -7.18
CA LEU A 119 -5.86 7.08 -6.71
C LEU A 119 -4.93 6.15 -7.49
N ALA A 120 -4.81 6.31 -8.81
CA ALA A 120 -3.87 5.52 -9.60
C ALA A 120 -2.42 5.81 -9.19
N LEU A 121 -2.07 7.08 -8.99
CA LEU A 121 -0.75 7.47 -8.53
C LEU A 121 -0.48 6.98 -7.11
N PHE A 122 -1.46 7.08 -6.20
CA PHE A 122 -1.36 6.51 -4.86
C PHE A 122 -1.01 5.01 -4.92
N SER A 123 -1.73 4.23 -5.73
CA SER A 123 -1.47 2.79 -5.90
C SER A 123 -0.02 2.48 -6.28
N ALA A 124 0.60 3.30 -7.14
CA ALA A 124 1.98 3.10 -7.57
C ALA A 124 3.02 3.72 -6.63
N CYS A 125 2.64 4.70 -5.81
CA CYS A 125 3.58 5.57 -5.10
C CYS A 125 3.64 5.35 -3.59
N HIS A 126 2.57 4.85 -2.94
CA HIS A 126 2.48 4.83 -1.48
C HIS A 126 3.59 4.03 -0.79
N ASP A 127 4.06 2.96 -1.43
CA ASP A 127 5.10 2.07 -0.90
C ASP A 127 6.46 2.23 -1.58
N LEU A 128 6.73 3.36 -2.26
CA LEU A 128 8.02 3.53 -2.96
C LEU A 128 9.21 3.29 -2.02
N ARG A 129 9.08 3.61 -0.74
CA ARG A 129 10.14 3.46 0.27
C ARG A 129 9.67 2.57 1.42
N GLN A 130 10.40 1.48 1.69
CA GLN A 130 10.00 0.45 2.64
C GLN A 130 11.11 -0.01 3.60
N ARG A 131 12.26 0.67 3.59
CA ARG A 131 13.43 0.40 4.46
C ARG A 131 13.83 1.57 5.34
N GLU A 132 13.03 2.62 5.38
CA GLU A 132 13.39 3.80 6.13
C GLU A 132 13.26 3.55 7.63
N SER A 133 14.21 4.10 8.37
CA SER A 133 14.27 3.98 9.82
C SER A 133 14.25 5.36 10.45
N GLY A 134 13.80 5.44 11.70
CA GLY A 134 13.76 6.66 12.47
C GLY A 134 12.36 7.10 12.84
N GLU A 135 12.30 7.95 13.88
CA GLU A 135 11.08 8.64 14.24
C GLU A 135 10.95 9.90 13.38
N THR A 136 9.79 10.07 12.74
CA THR A 136 9.50 11.26 11.94
C THR A 136 9.06 12.45 12.81
N GLY A 137 8.86 12.23 14.12
CA GLY A 137 8.23 13.21 15.01
C GLY A 137 6.75 13.46 14.70
N THR A 138 6.14 12.64 13.83
CA THR A 138 4.73 12.72 13.43
C THR A 138 4.06 11.36 13.58
N LEU A 139 2.73 11.30 13.39
CA LEU A 139 1.98 10.03 13.36
C LEU A 139 2.24 9.21 12.08
N MET A 140 2.91 9.80 11.08
CA MET A 140 3.29 9.15 9.84
C MET A 140 4.57 8.33 10.03
N GLY A 141 4.60 7.12 9.48
CA GLY A 141 5.80 6.28 9.49
C GLY A 141 6.93 6.85 8.61
N ALA A 142 8.16 6.40 8.86
CA ALA A 142 9.33 6.82 8.08
C ALA A 142 9.23 6.43 6.61
N ASN A 143 8.67 5.26 6.33
CA ASN A 143 8.44 4.73 4.99
C ASN A 143 7.49 5.64 4.20
N GLU A 144 6.33 5.96 4.76
CA GLU A 144 5.33 6.81 4.14
C GLU A 144 5.86 8.23 3.92
N ALA A 145 6.62 8.76 4.88
CA ALA A 145 7.27 10.05 4.72
C ALA A 145 8.24 10.09 3.53
N ALA A 146 9.06 9.05 3.36
CA ALA A 146 9.99 8.96 2.24
C ALA A 146 9.30 8.67 0.91
N SER A 147 8.22 7.87 0.92
CA SER A 147 7.37 7.65 -0.25
C SER A 147 6.72 8.97 -0.71
N ILE A 148 6.25 9.81 0.21
CA ILE A 148 5.73 11.16 -0.12
C ILE A 148 6.82 12.03 -0.77
N ASP A 149 8.01 12.07 -0.18
CA ASP A 149 9.13 12.87 -0.71
C ASP A 149 9.55 12.42 -2.11
N GLU A 150 9.61 11.11 -2.37
CA GLU A 150 9.90 10.57 -3.70
C GLU A 150 8.74 10.82 -4.68
N THR A 151 7.49 10.67 -4.22
CA THR A 151 6.31 10.96 -5.03
C THR A 151 6.33 12.40 -5.53
N ALA A 152 6.61 13.37 -4.67
CA ALA A 152 6.70 14.78 -5.04
C ALA A 152 7.78 15.01 -6.13
N ARG A 153 8.93 14.33 -6.04
CA ARG A 153 9.98 14.39 -7.08
C ARG A 153 9.53 13.77 -8.40
N ILE A 154 8.86 12.61 -8.36
CA ILE A 154 8.29 11.97 -9.56
C ILE A 154 7.28 12.90 -10.24
N LEU A 155 6.39 13.53 -9.46
CA LEU A 155 5.42 14.49 -10.00
C LEU A 155 6.11 15.68 -10.68
N ALA A 156 7.13 16.25 -10.05
CA ALA A 156 7.90 17.35 -10.62
C ALA A 156 8.58 16.96 -11.95
N ILE A 157 9.17 15.76 -12.02
CA ILE A 157 9.80 15.24 -13.25
C ILE A 157 8.76 14.97 -14.34
N ALA A 158 7.56 14.53 -13.95
CA ALA A 158 6.42 14.35 -14.86
C ALA A 158 5.80 15.69 -15.33
N GLY A 159 6.27 16.84 -14.82
CA GLY A 159 5.83 18.17 -15.23
C GLY A 159 4.65 18.72 -14.44
N PHE A 160 4.36 18.18 -13.25
CA PHE A 160 3.44 18.83 -12.30
C PHE A 160 4.16 19.94 -11.54
N ASP A 161 3.47 21.07 -11.35
CA ASP A 161 3.97 22.19 -10.56
C ASP A 161 3.33 22.19 -9.17
N HIS A 162 4.13 22.43 -8.13
CA HIS A 162 3.64 22.32 -6.76
C HIS A 162 2.57 23.38 -6.41
N ALA A 163 2.63 24.57 -7.03
CA ALA A 163 1.65 25.63 -6.79
C ALA A 163 0.40 25.43 -7.66
N ASP A 164 0.57 25.21 -8.96
CA ASP A 164 -0.55 25.09 -9.90
C ASP A 164 -1.31 23.75 -9.74
N ASP A 165 -0.61 22.69 -9.34
CA ASP A 165 -1.15 21.35 -9.14
C ASP A 165 -1.23 20.95 -7.66
N ALA A 166 -1.31 21.93 -6.75
CA ALA A 166 -1.35 21.72 -5.30
C ALA A 166 -2.40 20.69 -4.85
N TRP A 167 -3.50 20.57 -5.59
CA TRP A 167 -4.54 19.55 -5.37
C TRP A 167 -3.98 18.13 -5.36
N LEU A 168 -3.07 17.79 -6.28
CA LEU A 168 -2.55 16.44 -6.44
C LEU A 168 -1.49 16.13 -5.39
N PHE A 169 -0.58 17.07 -5.15
CA PHE A 169 0.44 16.94 -4.11
C PHE A 169 -0.21 16.74 -2.73
N ARG A 170 -1.20 17.58 -2.40
CA ARG A 170 -1.92 17.47 -1.12
C ARG A 170 -2.70 16.17 -1.00
N THR A 171 -3.34 15.75 -2.08
CA THR A 171 -4.11 14.49 -2.10
C THR A 171 -3.21 13.29 -1.89
N LEU A 172 -2.08 13.20 -2.61
CA LEU A 172 -1.14 12.09 -2.45
C LEU A 172 -0.45 12.11 -1.08
N GLU A 173 -0.11 13.29 -0.56
CA GLU A 173 0.44 13.42 0.79
C GLU A 173 -0.51 12.83 1.84
N LEU A 174 -1.78 13.25 1.85
CA LEU A 174 -2.77 12.75 2.82
C LEU A 174 -3.15 11.30 2.57
N ALA A 175 -3.22 10.85 1.31
CA ALA A 175 -3.51 9.45 0.99
C ALA A 175 -2.43 8.50 1.50
N ILE A 176 -1.15 8.81 1.23
CA ILE A 176 -0.01 8.00 1.67
C ILE A 176 0.16 8.09 3.20
N ALA A 177 -0.06 9.26 3.80
CA ALA A 177 -0.08 9.39 5.25
C ALA A 177 -1.21 8.56 5.87
N GLY A 178 -2.39 8.58 5.25
CA GLY A 178 -3.59 7.91 5.73
C GLY A 178 -3.52 6.38 5.67
N SER A 179 -2.77 5.83 4.72
CA SER A 179 -2.56 4.38 4.61
C SER A 179 -1.61 3.83 5.67
N THR A 180 -0.89 4.68 6.42
CA THR A 180 -0.04 4.23 7.54
C THR A 180 -0.89 3.42 8.54
N PHE A 181 -0.56 2.14 8.68
CA PHE A 181 -1.08 1.29 9.76
C PHE A 181 -0.23 1.53 11.02
N ASP A 182 -0.73 2.46 11.85
CA ASP A 182 -0.16 2.96 13.11
C ASP A 182 1.10 2.22 13.63
N ALA A 183 2.28 2.74 13.31
CA ALA A 183 3.53 2.21 13.86
C ALA A 183 3.81 2.90 15.21
N ARG A 184 3.83 2.15 16.34
CA ARG A 184 4.47 2.71 17.54
C ARG A 184 5.95 3.05 17.27
N PRO A 185 6.51 4.05 17.95
CA PRO A 185 7.96 4.13 18.11
C PRO A 185 8.47 2.84 18.78
N LEU A 186 9.50 2.26 18.16
CA LEU A 186 10.19 1.06 18.61
C LEU A 186 10.91 1.34 19.94
N ALA A 187 11.06 0.32 20.79
CA ALA A 187 12.02 0.43 21.88
C ALA A 187 13.45 0.56 21.27
N PRO A 188 14.37 1.31 21.90
CA PRO A 188 15.70 1.61 21.33
C PRO A 188 16.51 0.40 20.85
N ASP A 189 16.22 -0.79 21.39
CA ASP A 189 16.95 -2.04 21.12
C ASP A 189 16.14 -3.07 20.29
N SER A 190 14.91 -2.76 19.86
CA SER A 190 14.13 -3.70 19.04
C SER A 190 14.55 -3.62 17.57
N ARG A 191 14.96 -4.76 17.00
CA ARG A 191 15.19 -4.88 15.55
C ARG A 191 13.92 -4.45 14.81
N SER A 192 14.08 -3.49 13.92
CA SER A 192 13.04 -2.69 13.26
C SER A 192 12.03 -3.53 12.48
N ASN A 193 10.91 -3.89 13.10
CA ASN A 193 9.73 -4.38 12.41
C ASN A 193 8.50 -3.53 12.77
N THR A 194 8.28 -2.46 12.00
CA THR A 194 7.11 -1.58 12.14
C THR A 194 5.78 -2.32 11.98
N ALA A 195 5.76 -3.45 11.25
CA ALA A 195 4.56 -4.28 11.04
C ALA A 195 4.07 -5.03 12.30
N GLU A 196 4.81 -4.98 13.41
CA GLU A 196 4.45 -5.65 14.68
C GLU A 196 3.64 -4.76 15.65
N LEU A 197 3.46 -3.47 15.36
CA LEU A 197 3.19 -2.46 16.40
C LEU A 197 1.95 -1.55 16.21
N ALA A 198 0.84 -2.08 15.68
CA ALA A 198 -0.44 -1.35 15.61
C ALA A 198 -1.04 -1.03 17.00
N ALA A 199 -1.24 0.25 17.35
CA ALA A 199 -1.76 0.72 18.65
C ALA A 199 -3.12 1.44 18.64
N ARG A 200 -3.53 2.11 17.56
CA ARG A 200 -4.74 2.94 17.43
C ARG A 200 -5.94 2.23 16.80
N GLY A 201 -5.78 0.98 16.38
CA GLY A 201 -6.93 0.16 15.97
C GLY A 201 -7.25 0.17 14.48
N GLY A 202 -6.33 0.53 13.58
CA GLY A 202 -6.59 0.55 12.13
C GLY A 202 -5.69 1.53 11.36
N PRO A 203 -6.05 1.88 10.11
CA PRO A 203 -5.33 2.89 9.32
C PRO A 203 -5.47 4.29 9.91
N LEU A 204 -4.53 5.19 9.59
CA LEU A 204 -4.53 6.58 10.08
C LEU A 204 -5.59 7.47 9.40
N ALA A 205 -6.05 7.11 8.19
CA ALA A 205 -6.92 7.95 7.36
C ALA A 205 -8.15 8.55 8.10
N PRO A 206 -8.92 7.80 8.92
CA PRO A 206 -10.06 8.35 9.66
C PRO A 206 -9.69 9.43 10.68
N HIS A 207 -8.43 9.44 11.14
CA HIS A 207 -7.92 10.30 12.21
C HIS A 207 -7.04 11.45 11.71
N LEU A 208 -6.79 11.54 10.40
CA LEU A 208 -5.98 12.63 9.83
C LEU A 208 -6.57 14.01 10.13
N HIS A 209 -7.89 14.13 10.24
CA HIS A 209 -8.55 15.38 10.59
C HIS A 209 -8.13 15.93 11.97
N GLU A 210 -7.89 15.04 12.95
CA GLU A 210 -7.40 15.41 14.28
C GLU A 210 -6.00 16.02 14.17
N CYS A 211 -5.15 15.43 13.33
CA CYS A 211 -3.80 15.92 13.07
C CYS A 211 -3.83 17.30 12.39
N LEU A 212 -4.74 17.49 11.44
CA LEU A 212 -4.93 18.76 10.74
C LEU A 212 -5.46 19.85 11.68
N ASP A 213 -6.36 19.52 12.62
CA ASP A 213 -6.87 20.46 13.62
C ASP A 213 -5.76 21.06 14.49
N GLU A 214 -4.80 20.24 14.88
CA GLU A 214 -3.68 20.66 15.73
C GLU A 214 -2.65 21.50 14.98
N THR A 215 -2.52 21.32 13.67
CA THR A 215 -1.32 21.77 12.94
C THR A 215 -1.58 22.71 11.78
N GLU A 216 -2.80 22.75 11.25
CA GLU A 216 -3.20 23.60 10.13
C GLU A 216 -4.54 24.29 10.44
N PRO A 217 -4.55 25.28 11.35
CA PRO A 217 -5.76 26.01 11.71
C PRO A 217 -6.43 26.62 10.46
N GLY A 218 -7.67 26.23 10.19
CA GLY A 218 -8.42 26.71 9.04
C GLY A 218 -8.46 25.77 7.83
N TRP A 219 -7.83 24.59 7.89
CA TRP A 219 -7.86 23.60 6.80
C TRP A 219 -9.28 23.23 6.34
N ARG A 220 -10.27 23.29 7.24
CA ARG A 220 -11.69 23.04 6.91
C ARG A 220 -12.28 24.03 5.92
N SER A 221 -11.68 25.21 5.78
CA SER A 221 -12.09 26.22 4.80
C SER A 221 -11.30 26.11 3.49
N ASP A 222 -10.27 25.26 3.43
CA ASP A 222 -9.54 24.95 2.20
C ASP A 222 -10.21 23.77 1.48
N PRO A 223 -10.87 24.00 0.32
CA PRO A 223 -11.54 22.94 -0.41
C PRO A 223 -10.57 21.85 -0.91
N ILE A 224 -9.30 22.19 -1.16
CA ILE A 224 -8.30 21.21 -1.60
C ILE A 224 -8.03 20.20 -0.48
N THR A 225 -7.71 20.67 0.71
CA THR A 225 -7.41 19.79 1.85
C THR A 225 -8.64 18.99 2.29
N VAL A 226 -9.84 19.59 2.28
CA VAL A 226 -11.08 18.87 2.59
C VAL A 226 -11.32 17.71 1.63
N HIS A 227 -11.13 17.94 0.33
CA HIS A 227 -11.28 16.91 -0.69
C HIS A 227 -10.20 15.83 -0.60
N ALA A 228 -8.93 16.24 -0.43
CA ALA A 228 -7.80 15.35 -0.24
C ALA A 228 -7.99 14.40 0.96
N LEU A 229 -8.53 14.90 2.08
CA LEU A 229 -8.83 14.10 3.26
C LEU A 229 -9.95 13.06 2.99
N ALA A 230 -10.96 13.42 2.21
CA ALA A 230 -12.01 12.48 1.80
C ALA A 230 -11.42 11.38 0.91
N LEU A 231 -10.57 11.75 -0.06
CA LEU A 231 -9.93 10.78 -0.95
C LEU A 231 -8.89 9.91 -0.23
N ALA A 232 -8.24 10.41 0.83
CA ALA A 232 -7.33 9.62 1.65
C ALA A 232 -8.03 8.43 2.33
N GLN A 233 -9.31 8.57 2.70
CA GLN A 233 -10.11 7.44 3.22
C GLN A 233 -10.38 6.39 2.14
N VAL A 234 -10.64 6.84 0.90
CA VAL A 234 -10.82 5.94 -0.25
C VAL A 234 -9.51 5.22 -0.59
N ALA A 235 -8.38 5.93 -0.56
CA ALA A 235 -7.05 5.38 -0.78
C ALA A 235 -6.67 4.34 0.28
N SER A 236 -6.96 4.61 1.55
CA SER A 236 -6.76 3.63 2.63
C SER A 236 -7.59 2.37 2.42
N ASP A 237 -8.85 2.50 1.97
CA ASP A 237 -9.69 1.34 1.67
C ASP A 237 -9.15 0.53 0.49
N LEU A 238 -8.58 1.22 -0.50
CA LEU A 238 -7.99 0.60 -1.68
C LEU A 238 -6.77 -0.27 -1.31
N ASP A 239 -5.88 0.26 -0.47
CA ASP A 239 -4.68 -0.43 0.00
C ASP A 239 -5.03 -1.68 0.83
N THR A 240 -5.97 -1.56 1.78
CA THR A 240 -6.30 -2.66 2.69
C THR A 240 -7.44 -3.56 2.20
N ALA A 241 -7.95 -3.36 0.99
CA ALA A 241 -9.02 -4.16 0.40
C ALA A 241 -8.61 -5.62 0.08
N ASN A 242 -7.37 -6.04 0.40
CA ASN A 242 -6.96 -7.45 0.32
C ASN A 242 -7.88 -8.38 1.12
N VAL A 243 -8.49 -7.89 2.22
CA VAL A 243 -9.48 -8.63 3.02
C VAL A 243 -10.72 -9.06 2.25
N SER A 244 -10.97 -8.44 1.10
CA SER A 244 -12.14 -8.66 0.25
C SER A 244 -11.86 -9.48 -1.00
N GLU A 245 -10.61 -9.86 -1.23
CA GLU A 245 -10.25 -10.75 -2.34
C GLU A 245 -10.72 -12.17 -2.08
N PRO A 246 -10.90 -13.01 -3.11
CA PRO A 246 -11.17 -14.43 -2.92
C PRO A 246 -10.23 -15.06 -1.87
N LEU A 247 -10.74 -15.99 -1.06
CA LEU A 247 -10.03 -16.52 0.11
C LEU A 247 -8.56 -16.91 -0.17
N LEU A 248 -8.30 -17.55 -1.32
CA LEU A 248 -6.94 -17.97 -1.68
C LEU A 248 -6.00 -16.79 -1.98
N GLU A 249 -6.52 -15.70 -2.54
CA GLU A 249 -5.77 -14.47 -2.79
C GLU A 249 -5.51 -13.71 -1.49
N LEU A 250 -6.51 -13.63 -0.61
CA LEU A 250 -6.33 -13.11 0.76
C LEU A 250 -5.23 -13.90 1.49
N VAL A 251 -5.29 -15.23 1.47
CA VAL A 251 -4.28 -16.09 2.10
C VAL A 251 -2.91 -15.90 1.47
N ALA A 252 -2.81 -15.81 0.15
CA ALA A 252 -1.54 -15.57 -0.54
C ALA A 252 -0.94 -14.21 -0.14
N SER A 253 -1.79 -13.18 -0.04
CA SER A 253 -1.42 -11.84 0.44
C SER A 253 -0.87 -11.89 1.88
N SER A 254 -1.56 -12.61 2.78
CA SER A 254 -1.10 -12.83 4.16
C SER A 254 0.22 -13.60 4.22
N ILE A 255 0.42 -14.59 3.35
CA ILE A 255 1.70 -15.33 3.29
C ILE A 255 2.83 -14.39 2.86
N ARG A 256 2.66 -13.63 1.78
CA ARG A 256 3.68 -12.68 1.31
C ARG A 256 4.06 -11.67 2.39
N LEU A 257 3.08 -11.15 3.13
CA LEU A 257 3.35 -10.23 4.24
C LEU A 257 4.06 -10.93 5.41
N CYS A 258 3.75 -12.20 5.68
CA CYS A 258 4.46 -13.01 6.67
C CYS A 258 5.94 -13.20 6.29
N GLU A 259 6.19 -13.57 5.03
CA GLU A 259 7.54 -13.75 4.49
C GLU A 259 8.36 -12.46 4.57
N GLU A 260 7.74 -11.33 4.19
CA GLU A 260 8.41 -10.04 4.25
C GLU A 260 8.73 -9.61 5.68
N ARG A 261 7.83 -9.87 6.64
CA ARG A 261 8.08 -9.59 8.06
C ARG A 261 9.32 -10.33 8.57
N GLU A 262 9.47 -11.60 8.21
CA GLU A 262 10.65 -12.39 8.60
C GLU A 262 11.92 -11.88 7.92
N MET A 263 11.84 -11.55 6.63
CA MET A 263 12.93 -10.90 5.89
C MET A 263 13.38 -9.59 6.55
N ARG A 264 12.44 -8.69 6.89
CA ARG A 264 12.74 -7.42 7.58
C ARG A 264 13.36 -7.62 8.95
N ALA A 265 12.97 -8.69 9.65
CA ALA A 265 13.57 -9.06 10.93
C ALA A 265 14.94 -9.78 10.80
N GLY A 266 15.39 -10.05 9.57
CA GLY A 266 16.63 -10.80 9.29
C GLY A 266 16.55 -12.27 9.66
N ARG A 267 15.34 -12.84 9.74
CA ARG A 267 15.10 -14.25 10.08
C ARG A 267 14.86 -15.07 8.81
N SER A 268 15.60 -16.17 8.68
CA SER A 268 15.34 -17.13 7.60
C SER A 268 14.10 -17.97 7.92
N LEU A 269 13.22 -18.13 6.93
CA LEU A 269 12.06 -19.02 7.02
C LEU A 269 12.43 -20.51 7.21
N GLU A 270 13.67 -20.88 6.91
CA GLU A 270 14.22 -22.22 7.14
C GLU A 270 14.81 -22.38 8.55
N SER A 271 14.87 -21.30 9.34
CA SER A 271 15.33 -21.35 10.73
C SER A 271 14.17 -21.67 11.68
N PRO A 272 14.39 -22.49 12.74
CA PRO A 272 13.39 -22.70 13.78
C PRO A 272 12.91 -21.43 14.48
N GLU A 273 13.76 -20.40 14.54
CA GLU A 273 13.44 -19.10 15.17
C GLU A 273 12.29 -18.36 14.47
N SER A 274 12.02 -18.66 13.19
CA SER A 274 10.92 -18.06 12.42
C SER A 274 9.56 -18.73 12.67
N ALA A 275 9.52 -19.94 13.22
CA ALA A 275 8.28 -20.70 13.35
C ALA A 275 7.24 -20.02 14.26
N ALA A 276 7.67 -19.54 15.44
CA ALA A 276 6.76 -18.93 16.40
C ALA A 276 6.21 -17.58 15.91
N PRO A 277 7.04 -16.65 15.37
CA PRO A 277 6.56 -15.42 14.76
C PRO A 277 5.59 -15.65 13.60
N CYS A 278 5.91 -16.57 12.68
CA CYS A 278 5.01 -16.90 11.57
C CYS A 278 3.66 -17.43 12.07
N LEU A 279 3.66 -18.33 13.07
CA LEU A 279 2.42 -18.88 13.63
C LEU A 279 1.59 -17.78 14.30
N ALA A 280 2.22 -16.94 15.12
CA ALA A 280 1.54 -15.83 15.78
C ALA A 280 0.93 -14.86 14.77
N PHE A 281 1.66 -14.53 13.70
CA PHE A 281 1.16 -13.66 12.64
C PHE A 281 0.00 -14.28 11.85
N LEU A 282 0.14 -15.52 11.39
CA LEU A 282 -0.87 -16.20 10.56
C LEU A 282 -2.11 -16.70 11.33
N THR A 283 -2.08 -16.61 12.67
CA THR A 283 -3.24 -16.92 13.53
C THR A 283 -3.83 -15.65 14.14
N VAL A 284 -3.46 -15.33 15.39
CA VAL A 284 -3.96 -14.20 16.16
C VAL A 284 -3.73 -12.87 15.43
N GLY A 285 -2.61 -12.73 14.71
CA GLY A 285 -2.33 -11.56 13.89
C GLY A 285 -3.36 -11.33 12.79
N GLN A 286 -3.66 -12.36 11.99
CA GLN A 286 -4.67 -12.28 10.93
C GLN A 286 -6.08 -12.05 11.48
N GLU A 287 -6.44 -12.73 12.57
CA GLU A 287 -7.75 -12.54 13.22
C GLU A 287 -7.91 -11.08 13.70
N ARG A 288 -6.91 -10.56 14.42
CA ARG A 288 -6.91 -9.18 14.91
C ARG A 288 -6.96 -8.18 13.76
N PHE A 289 -6.14 -8.36 12.73
CA PHE A 289 -6.16 -7.47 11.55
C PHE A 289 -7.55 -7.46 10.89
N PHE A 290 -8.10 -8.64 10.60
CA PHE A 290 -9.33 -8.75 9.84
C PHE A 290 -10.57 -8.28 10.61
N PHE A 291 -10.72 -8.70 11.87
CA PHE A 291 -11.94 -8.49 12.65
C PHE A 291 -11.90 -7.23 13.51
N ASP A 292 -10.75 -6.91 14.09
CA ASP A 292 -10.65 -5.84 15.08
C ASP A 292 -10.17 -4.53 14.46
N LEU A 293 -9.11 -4.59 13.64
CA LEU A 293 -8.42 -3.40 13.14
C LEU A 293 -9.01 -2.90 11.81
N HIS A 294 -9.30 -3.80 10.88
CA HIS A 294 -9.74 -3.39 9.56
C HIS A 294 -11.21 -2.92 9.58
N ARG A 295 -11.43 -1.70 9.10
CA ARG A 295 -12.74 -1.12 8.75
C ARG A 295 -12.58 -0.35 7.44
N PHE A 296 -13.61 -0.36 6.60
CA PHE A 296 -13.65 0.55 5.46
C PHE A 296 -13.96 1.96 5.97
N CYS A 297 -13.16 2.93 5.55
CA CYS A 297 -13.16 4.32 5.98
C CYS A 297 -14.10 5.17 5.13
N SER A 298 -14.40 4.74 3.91
CA SER A 298 -15.27 5.46 2.97
C SER A 298 -16.54 4.68 2.63
N GLU A 299 -17.59 5.40 2.23
CA GLU A 299 -18.83 4.79 1.75
C GLU A 299 -18.59 3.98 0.47
N VAL A 300 -17.82 4.53 -0.47
CA VAL A 300 -17.49 3.86 -1.73
C VAL A 300 -16.67 2.59 -1.52
N GLY A 301 -15.65 2.62 -0.65
CA GLY A 301 -14.88 1.45 -0.29
C GLY A 301 -15.76 0.38 0.38
N SER A 302 -16.64 0.80 1.29
CA SER A 302 -17.61 -0.10 1.91
C SER A 302 -18.52 -0.77 0.89
N ARG A 303 -19.14 -0.02 -0.04
CA ARG A 303 -20.01 -0.61 -1.07
C ARG A 303 -19.24 -1.54 -2.01
N THR A 304 -18.00 -1.20 -2.33
CA THR A 304 -17.18 -2.00 -3.26
C THR A 304 -16.71 -3.31 -2.64
N PHE A 305 -16.28 -3.29 -1.37
CA PHE A 305 -15.46 -4.34 -0.81
C PHE A 305 -16.08 -5.07 0.40
N ALA A 306 -17.12 -4.53 1.06
CA ALA A 306 -17.65 -5.12 2.29
C ALA A 306 -18.22 -6.53 2.10
N GLU A 307 -18.85 -6.82 0.95
CA GLU A 307 -19.39 -8.15 0.66
C GLU A 307 -18.27 -9.20 0.59
N GLY A 308 -17.18 -8.92 -0.15
CA GLY A 308 -16.03 -9.82 -0.24
C GLY A 308 -15.43 -10.12 1.14
N LYS A 309 -15.29 -9.09 1.99
CA LYS A 309 -14.84 -9.26 3.37
C LYS A 309 -15.81 -10.14 4.17
N ALA A 310 -17.11 -9.91 4.06
CA ALA A 310 -18.10 -10.72 4.76
C ALA A 310 -18.04 -12.19 4.35
N ASN A 311 -17.85 -12.48 3.06
CA ASN A 311 -17.74 -13.82 2.51
C ASN A 311 -16.51 -14.59 3.04
N ASN A 312 -15.40 -13.88 3.31
CA ASN A 312 -14.18 -14.49 3.86
C ASN A 312 -14.23 -14.75 5.37
N ALA A 313 -15.16 -14.12 6.10
CA ALA A 313 -15.11 -14.08 7.56
C ALA A 313 -15.17 -15.47 8.22
N GLU A 314 -16.08 -16.34 7.79
CA GLU A 314 -16.22 -17.68 8.36
C GLU A 314 -15.04 -18.57 7.99
N ALA A 315 -14.64 -18.56 6.72
CA ALA A 315 -13.53 -19.36 6.22
C ALA A 315 -12.20 -18.99 6.89
N LEU A 316 -11.93 -17.69 7.08
CA LEU A 316 -10.73 -17.23 7.78
C LEU A 316 -10.70 -17.69 9.25
N ARG A 317 -11.83 -17.61 9.96
CA ARG A 317 -11.92 -18.12 11.35
C ARG A 317 -11.65 -19.62 11.43
N SER A 318 -12.24 -20.40 10.52
CA SER A 318 -12.04 -21.84 10.46
C SER A 318 -10.58 -22.18 10.13
N LEU A 319 -10.00 -21.49 9.16
CA LEU A 319 -8.58 -21.62 8.79
C LEU A 319 -7.64 -21.34 9.97
N VAL A 320 -7.81 -20.20 10.65
CA VAL A 320 -6.99 -19.81 11.81
C VAL A 320 -7.13 -20.81 12.96
N LYS A 321 -8.36 -21.27 13.23
CA LYS A 321 -8.64 -22.26 14.26
C LYS A 321 -7.95 -23.60 13.97
N GLU A 322 -8.01 -24.07 12.72
CA GLU A 322 -7.36 -25.31 12.32
C GLU A 322 -5.84 -25.22 12.32
N LEU A 323 -5.27 -24.07 11.92
CA LEU A 323 -3.83 -23.85 12.01
C LEU A 323 -3.38 -23.87 13.48
N THR A 324 -4.13 -23.20 14.36
CA THR A 324 -3.86 -23.21 15.81
C THR A 324 -3.93 -24.63 16.38
N ALA A 325 -4.92 -25.43 15.97
CA ALA A 325 -5.03 -26.83 16.38
C ALA A 325 -3.86 -27.69 15.88
N THR A 326 -3.39 -27.44 14.65
CA THR A 326 -2.23 -28.15 14.06
C THR A 326 -0.96 -27.96 14.90
N PHE A 327 -0.80 -26.77 15.49
CA PHE A 327 0.34 -26.41 16.33
C PHE A 327 -0.02 -26.26 17.82
N ALA A 328 -1.04 -26.99 18.31
CA ALA A 328 -1.55 -26.84 19.68
C ALA A 328 -0.51 -27.15 20.77
N ALA A 329 0.46 -28.02 20.49
CA ALA A 329 1.59 -28.31 21.38
C ALA A 329 2.68 -27.22 21.35
N GLY A 330 2.47 -26.14 20.59
CA GLY A 330 3.46 -25.13 20.27
C GLY A 330 4.39 -25.53 19.13
N VAL A 331 5.20 -24.58 18.67
CA VAL A 331 6.27 -24.86 17.70
C VAL A 331 7.47 -25.46 18.43
N GLY A 332 7.71 -26.75 18.21
CA GLY A 332 8.93 -27.44 18.66
C GLY A 332 10.20 -27.03 17.88
N PRO A 333 11.40 -27.43 18.34
CA PRO A 333 12.69 -27.00 17.80
C PRO A 333 12.98 -27.47 16.36
N THR A 334 12.15 -28.37 15.83
CA THR A 334 12.26 -28.89 14.45
C THR A 334 11.36 -28.16 13.47
N HIS A 335 10.39 -27.36 13.94
CA HIS A 335 9.51 -26.60 13.05
C HIS A 335 10.20 -25.33 12.60
N ARG A 336 9.97 -24.93 11.35
CA ARG A 336 10.48 -23.71 10.73
C ARG A 336 9.30 -22.84 10.28
N GLY A 337 9.54 -21.56 10.01
CA GLY A 337 8.52 -20.64 9.49
C GLY A 337 7.88 -21.15 8.21
N ILE A 338 8.68 -21.75 7.32
CA ILE A 338 8.18 -22.34 6.08
C ILE A 338 7.21 -23.50 6.30
N ASP A 339 7.37 -24.26 7.40
CA ASP A 339 6.45 -25.36 7.72
C ASP A 339 5.07 -24.80 8.12
N VAL A 340 5.05 -23.70 8.88
CA VAL A 340 3.81 -22.98 9.25
C VAL A 340 3.12 -22.40 8.03
N ILE A 341 3.87 -21.72 7.15
CA ILE A 341 3.34 -21.14 5.90
C ILE A 341 2.71 -22.23 5.01
N ARG A 342 3.41 -23.36 4.83
CA ARG A 342 2.90 -24.49 4.04
C ARG A 342 1.64 -25.09 4.66
N SER A 343 1.58 -25.22 5.99
CA SER A 343 0.37 -25.66 6.67
C SER A 343 -0.79 -24.67 6.41
N PHE A 344 -0.56 -23.37 6.58
CA PHE A 344 -1.59 -22.34 6.33
C PHE A 344 -2.12 -22.39 4.89
N ALA A 345 -1.24 -22.48 3.89
CA ALA A 345 -1.61 -22.58 2.48
C ALA A 345 -2.43 -23.86 2.18
N HIS A 346 -1.98 -25.02 2.68
CA HIS A 346 -2.72 -26.27 2.48
C HIS A 346 -4.10 -26.26 3.14
N LEU A 347 -4.21 -25.69 4.35
CA LEU A 347 -5.48 -25.55 5.04
C LEU A 347 -6.43 -24.65 4.24
N ALA A 348 -5.94 -23.53 3.69
CA ALA A 348 -6.75 -22.61 2.89
C ALA A 348 -7.36 -23.28 1.65
N LEU A 349 -6.62 -24.16 0.97
CA LEU A 349 -7.16 -24.95 -0.15
C LEU A 349 -8.35 -25.82 0.26
N ARG A 350 -8.46 -26.25 1.51
CA ARG A 350 -9.60 -27.04 2.00
C ARG A 350 -10.82 -26.18 2.32
N HIS A 351 -10.63 -24.91 2.64
CA HIS A 351 -11.70 -23.95 2.95
C HIS A 351 -12.17 -23.18 1.71
N ALA A 352 -11.43 -23.26 0.60
CA ALA A 352 -11.79 -22.64 -0.67
C ALA A 352 -12.60 -23.57 -1.61
N ASN A 353 -12.65 -24.87 -1.31
CA ASN A 353 -13.49 -25.88 -1.98
C ASN A 353 -14.74 -26.14 -1.16
#